data_AF-A0AAU2ES21-F1
#
_entry.id   AF-A0AAU2ES21-F1
#
_cell.length_a   1.000
_cell.length_b   1.000
_cell.length_c   1.000
_cell.angle_alpha   90.00
_cell.angle_beta   90.00
_cell.angle_gamma   90.00
#
_symmetry.space_group_name_H-M   'P 1'
#
loop_
_entity.id
_entity.type
_entity.pdbx_description
1 polymer ?
#
loop_
_entity_poly.entity_id
_entity_poly.type
_entity_poly.pdbx_seq_one_letter_code
_entity_poly.pdbx_strand_id
1 'polypeptide(L)' 'MGPETSGELSYASRLLSCLDRTVLLLADANFDAIDFLHDITGTGAQLLVRSRAHRRPVIQQRLPDAPTWRP' A
#
# COMPACT_ATOMS: atom_id res chain seq x y z
N MET A 1 -13.37 -12.24 14.03
CA MET A 1 -12.01 -12.62 14.46
C MET A 1 -11.69 -13.93 13.75
N GLY A 2 -10.81 -13.87 12.74
CA GLY A 2 -10.47 -15.00 11.85
C GLY A 2 -8.98 -15.35 12.00
N PRO A 3 -8.56 -16.58 11.66
CA PRO A 3 -7.36 -17.22 12.22
C PRO A 3 -6.07 -16.54 11.78
N GLU A 4 -5.19 -16.35 12.75
CA GLU A 4 -4.34 -15.17 12.88
C GLU A 4 -2.90 -15.38 12.36
N THR A 5 -2.66 -16.39 11.51
CA THR A 5 -1.27 -16.77 11.17
C THR A 5 -1.05 -17.21 9.72
N SER A 6 -2.09 -17.33 8.89
CA SER A 6 -1.94 -17.68 7.45
C SER A 6 -2.85 -16.89 6.50
N GLY A 7 -3.80 -16.10 7.01
CA GLY A 7 -4.86 -15.51 6.20
C GLY A 7 -4.52 -14.19 5.51
N GLU A 8 -3.79 -13.29 6.18
CA GLU A 8 -3.65 -11.90 5.72
C GLU A 8 -2.66 -11.77 4.54
N LEU A 9 -1.52 -12.48 4.61
CA LEU A 9 -0.53 -12.51 3.53
C LEU A 9 -1.01 -13.34 2.33
N SER A 10 -1.66 -14.48 2.55
CA SER A 10 -2.23 -15.30 1.47
C SER A 10 -3.34 -14.55 0.72
N TYR A 11 -4.14 -13.74 1.42
CA TYR A 11 -5.12 -12.85 0.79
C TYR A 11 -4.43 -11.74 0.00
N ALA A 12 -3.39 -11.13 0.57
CA ALA A 12 -2.60 -10.10 -0.10
C ALA A 12 -1.91 -10.61 -1.37
N SER A 13 -1.42 -11.85 -1.38
CA SER A 13 -0.85 -12.47 -2.60
C SER A 13 -1.89 -12.67 -3.71
N ARG A 14 -3.15 -12.97 -3.38
CA ARG A 14 -4.24 -13.00 -4.38
C ARG A 14 -4.52 -11.62 -4.94
N LEU A 15 -4.41 -10.59 -4.10
CA LEU A 15 -4.58 -9.20 -4.54
C LEU A 15 -3.55 -8.83 -5.61
N LEU A 16 -2.29 -9.27 -5.48
CA LEU A 16 -1.23 -9.01 -6.46
C LEU A 16 -1.62 -9.43 -7.89
N SER A 17 -2.36 -10.53 -8.05
CA SER A 17 -2.79 -11.00 -9.38
C SER A 17 -3.81 -10.09 -10.07
N CYS A 18 -4.46 -9.21 -9.31
CA CYS A 18 -5.41 -8.22 -9.82
C CYS A 18 -4.77 -6.83 -9.98
N LEU A 19 -3.50 -6.66 -9.62
CA LEU A 19 -2.81 -5.39 -9.73
C LEU A 19 -2.15 -5.29 -11.10
N ASP A 20 -2.39 -4.15 -11.75
CA ASP A 20 -1.70 -3.75 -12.97
C ASP A 20 -1.47 -2.23 -12.94
N ARG A 21 -0.90 -1.71 -14.02
CA ARG A 21 -0.54 -0.28 -14.17
C ARG A 21 -1.72 0.68 -14.10
N THR A 22 -2.95 0.19 -14.23
CA THR A 22 -4.19 0.99 -14.13
C THR A 22 -4.69 1.13 -12.70
N VAL A 23 -4.13 0.36 -11.76
CA VAL A 23 -4.57 0.33 -10.37
C VAL A 23 -3.76 1.29 -9.50
N LEU A 24 -4.48 2.06 -8.67
CA LEU A 24 -3.93 2.74 -7.50
C LEU A 24 -4.33 1.96 -6.24
N LEU A 25 -3.36 1.29 -5.62
CA LEU A 25 -3.56 0.57 -4.37
C LEU A 25 -3.42 1.52 -3.17
N LEU A 26 -4.44 1.53 -2.31
CA LEU A 26 -4.42 2.22 -1.02
C LEU A 26 -4.14 1.19 0.08
N ALA A 27 -2.98 1.29 0.73
CA ALA A 27 -2.58 0.37 1.79
C ALA A 27 -2.49 1.07 3.15
N ASP A 28 -2.97 0.41 4.20
CA ASP A 28 -2.76 0.87 5.57
C ASP A 28 -1.36 0.48 6.08
N ALA A 29 -0.95 1.11 7.17
CA ALA A 29 0.24 0.82 7.95
C ALA A 29 0.43 -0.66 8.33
N ASN A 30 -0.63 -1.48 8.36
CA ASN A 30 -0.48 -2.92 8.62
C ASN A 30 0.10 -3.70 7.42
N PHE A 31 0.07 -3.12 6.21
CA PHE A 31 0.56 -3.71 4.97
C PHE A 31 1.86 -3.05 4.49
N ASP A 32 2.63 -2.45 5.40
CA ASP A 32 3.84 -1.71 5.05
C ASP A 32 5.10 -2.60 4.93
N ALA A 33 4.98 -3.92 5.07
CA ALA A 33 6.11 -4.85 4.93
C ALA A 33 6.87 -4.64 3.61
N ILE A 34 8.20 -4.43 3.69
CA ILE A 34 9.03 -4.03 2.54
C ILE A 34 8.90 -5.00 1.37
N ASP A 35 8.94 -6.31 1.65
CA ASP A 35 8.82 -7.35 0.61
C ASP A 35 7.48 -7.26 -0.12
N PHE A 36 6.39 -7.01 0.60
CA PHE A 36 5.07 -6.85 0.01
C PHE A 36 4.96 -5.58 -0.85
N LEU A 37 5.54 -4.47 -0.39
CA LEU A 37 5.61 -3.23 -1.18
C LEU A 37 6.42 -3.45 -2.46
N HIS A 38 7.53 -4.19 -2.38
CA HIS A 38 8.35 -4.54 -3.53
C HIS A 38 7.56 -5.38 -4.54
N ASP A 39 6.85 -6.41 -4.08
CA ASP A 39 6.01 -7.24 -4.93
C ASP A 39 4.92 -6.44 -5.65
N ILE A 40 4.27 -5.50 -4.95
CA ILE A 40 3.30 -4.57 -5.56
C ILE A 40 3.97 -3.75 -6.66
N THR A 41 5.15 -3.16 -6.40
CA THR A 41 5.84 -2.38 -7.43
C THR A 41 6.21 -3.20 -8.66
N GLY A 42 6.47 -4.50 -8.50
CA GLY A 42 6.69 -5.45 -9.60
C GLY A 42 5.48 -5.59 -10.55
N THR A 43 4.26 -5.38 -10.06
CA THR A 43 3.03 -5.41 -10.89
C THR A 43 2.87 -4.16 -11.77
N GLY A 44 3.62 -3.09 -11.46
CA GLY A 44 3.49 -1.79 -12.11
C GLY A 44 2.33 -0.94 -11.60
N ALA A 45 1.57 -1.41 -10.61
CA ALA A 45 0.55 -0.62 -9.93
C ALA A 45 1.14 0.57 -9.19
N GLN A 46 0.35 1.64 -9.09
CA GLN A 46 0.66 2.78 -8.26
C GLN A 46 0.25 2.49 -6.81
N LEU A 47 1.00 3.02 -5.85
CA LEU A 47 0.82 2.68 -4.44
C LEU A 47 0.81 3.94 -3.56
N LEU A 48 -0.21 4.05 -2.71
CA LEU A 48 -0.28 5.04 -1.63
C LEU A 48 -0.43 4.30 -0.29
N VAL A 49 0.57 4.43 0.58
CA VAL A 49 0.60 3.74 1.87
C VAL A 49 0.52 4.72 3.01
N ARG A 50 -0.33 4.44 3.99
CA ARG A 50 -0.28 5.12 5.29
C ARG A 50 0.95 4.65 6.05
N SER A 51 1.94 5.52 6.23
CA SER A 51 3.13 5.21 7.02
C SER A 51 2.82 5.14 8.52
N ARG A 52 3.41 4.17 9.23
CA ARG A 52 3.44 4.18 10.70
C ARG A 52 4.29 5.33 11.23
N ALA A 53 3.96 5.79 12.43
CA ALA A 53 4.64 6.90 13.10
C ALA A 53 6.11 6.65 13.44
N HIS A 54 6.62 5.41 13.38
CA HIS A 54 8.04 5.10 13.59
C HIS A 54 8.84 4.97 12.29
N ARG A 55 8.17 4.87 11.13
CA ARG A 55 8.86 4.85 9.82
C ARG A 55 9.14 6.30 9.40
N ARG A 56 10.36 6.56 8.96
CA ARG A 56 10.87 7.88 8.54
C ARG A 56 11.64 7.75 7.22
N PRO A 57 10.95 7.49 6.08
CA PRO A 57 11.63 7.43 4.79
C PRO A 57 12.16 8.81 4.42
N VAL A 58 13.27 8.85 3.66
CA VAL A 58 13.75 10.10 3.09
C VAL A 58 12.69 10.65 2.15
N ILE A 59 12.25 11.88 2.37
CA ILE A 59 11.25 12.53 1.55
C ILE A 59 11.88 12.85 0.19
N GLN A 60 11.39 12.21 -0.88
CA GLN A 60 11.84 12.52 -2.25
C GLN A 60 11.05 13.68 -2.85
N GLN A 61 9.74 13.73 -2.61
CA GLN A 61 8.86 14.80 -3.06
C GLN A 61 7.71 14.94 -2.07
N ARG A 62 7.29 16.18 -1.78
CA ARG A 62 6.03 16.46 -1.07
C ARG A 62 4.96 16.80 -2.10
N LEU A 63 3.84 16.09 -2.04
CA LEU A 63 2.66 16.44 -2.84
C LEU A 63 1.89 17.55 -2.12
N PRO A 64 1.33 18.54 -2.86
CA PRO A 64 0.48 19.55 -2.26
C PRO A 64 -0.77 18.90 -1.67
N ASP A 65 -1.27 19.44 -0.57
CA ASP A 65 -2.57 19.02 -0.05
C ASP A 65 -3.66 19.28 -1.10
N ALA A 66 -4.60 18.35 -1.20
CA ALA A 66 -5.76 18.57 -2.06
C ALA A 66 -6.53 19.80 -1.57
N PRO A 67 -7.13 20.61 -2.47
CA PRO A 67 -8.05 21.65 -2.05
C PRO A 67 -9.16 20.99 -1.22
N THR A 68 -9.53 21.62 -0.11
CA THR A 68 -10.59 21.13 0.79
C THR A 68 -11.81 20.76 -0.05
N TRP A 69 -12.14 19.47 -0.10
CA TRP A 69 -13.33 18.95 -0.77
C TRP A 69 -14.54 19.80 -0.35
N ARG A 70 -15.23 20.39 -1.33
CA ARG A 70 -16.50 21.09 -1.13
C ARG A 70 -17.60 20.18 -1.69
N PRO A 71 -18.60 19.80 -0.89
CA PRO A 71 -19.72 18.97 -1.34
C PRO A 71 -20.61 19.71 -2.35
#